data_AF-A0A3B6EJ58-F1
#
_entry.id   AF-A0A3B6EJ58-F1
#
_cell.length_a   1.000
_cell.length_b   1.000
_cell.length_c   1.000
_cell.angle_alpha   90.00
_cell.angle_beta   90.00
_cell.angle_gamma   90.00
#
_symmetry.space_group_name_H-M   'P 1'
#
loop_
_entity.id
_entity.type
_entity.pdbx_description
1 polymer ?
#
loop_
_entity_poly.entity_id
_entity_poly.type
_entity_poly.pdbx_seq_one_letter_code
_entity_poly.pdbx_strand_id
1 'polypeptide(L)'
;MDEFESGDKGIAGPAPGPGAGDDGNSAPLPETVQIGNSPTYKLGRKLGKGGFGQVYVGRRVSSPSLGDRNPGANALEVALKFEHRTSKGCNYGAPSEWQVYNTLSGNHGVPRVHYKGKQGEFYIMVMDMLGPSLWDVWNNNSHSMSVEMVACIAIEAISILEKMHSKGYVHGDVKPENFLLGPCGTLEEKKLFLVDLGLATKWKGAGNGHIEYDQRPDVFRGTVRYASVHAHLGRTGSRRDDLESLAYTLIFLLRGRLPWQGYQGDNKGFLVSKKKMATSPESLCGICPQSFRHFVEYVVNLKFDEEPNYAKCISLFDGIVGPHPDTRPINTDGAQKKRGRLIAEEDDEQPKKKIRMGMPATQWISVYSARRPMKQRYHYNVADDRLVQHILKGNEDGLFISSVSSSANLWALIMDAGTGFTAQVYEISQHFLHKEWILEQWERNYYITALAGANSGSSLVIMSRGTTYAQQSYKVSDAFPFKWINKKWKEGFYVTSMATAGSRWAVVMSRNAGFSDQVVELDFLYPSEGIHQRWDNGYRITATAATLDQAAFILSIPRRKPNDETQETLRTSAFPSQHVKEKWSKNLYLASICYGRAAS
;
A
#
# COMPACT_ATOMS: atom_id res chain seq x y z
N MET A 1 3.42 2.04 25.62
CA MET A 1 2.36 1.90 24.59
C MET A 1 1.09 1.90 25.39
N ASP A 2 0.41 3.04 25.45
CA ASP A 2 -0.53 3.31 26.53
C ASP A 2 -1.93 3.47 25.93
N GLU A 3 -2.86 2.62 26.38
CA GLU A 3 -4.25 2.53 25.90
C GLU A 3 -5.17 2.79 27.09
N PHE A 4 -6.16 3.68 26.93
CA PHE A 4 -7.04 4.12 28.02
C PHE A 4 -8.49 4.25 27.57
N GLU A 5 -9.41 3.85 28.45
CA GLU A 5 -10.86 3.84 28.22
C GLU A 5 -11.60 4.34 29.46
N SER A 6 -12.73 5.03 29.28
CA SER A 6 -13.63 5.39 30.37
C SER A 6 -14.51 4.20 30.79
N GLY A 7 -14.17 3.59 31.94
CA GLY A 7 -15.01 2.77 32.85
C GLY A 7 -15.79 1.55 32.32
N ASP A 8 -15.29 0.33 32.60
CA ASP A 8 -16.07 -0.83 33.11
C ASP A 8 -15.12 -1.81 33.86
N LYS A 9 -15.63 -2.54 34.86
CA LYS A 9 -14.88 -3.32 35.86
C LYS A 9 -14.51 -4.75 35.38
N GLY A 10 -13.19 -5.01 35.33
CA GLY A 10 -12.45 -6.22 35.73
C GLY A 10 -12.91 -7.64 35.38
N ILE A 11 -12.08 -8.37 34.62
CA ILE A 11 -11.74 -9.79 34.86
C ILE A 11 -10.25 -10.01 34.52
N ALA A 12 -9.52 -10.67 35.42
CA ALA A 12 -8.08 -10.95 35.34
C ALA A 12 -7.73 -12.02 34.30
N GLY A 13 -6.63 -11.82 33.56
CA GLY A 13 -6.00 -12.82 32.69
C GLY A 13 -4.68 -13.34 33.28
N PRO A 14 -4.29 -14.61 33.04
CA PRO A 14 -3.07 -15.18 33.60
C PRO A 14 -1.82 -14.84 32.77
N ALA A 15 -0.67 -14.92 33.45
CA ALA A 15 0.68 -14.56 33.00
C ALA A 15 1.25 -15.43 31.86
N PRO A 16 2.29 -14.98 31.13
CA PRO A 16 2.83 -15.67 29.97
C PRO A 16 3.86 -16.74 30.35
N GLY A 17 3.73 -17.93 29.74
CA GLY A 17 4.76 -18.98 29.77
C GLY A 17 5.86 -18.76 28.73
N PRO A 18 7.06 -19.35 28.91
CA PRO A 18 8.24 -19.06 28.11
C PRO A 18 8.32 -19.94 26.86
N GLY A 19 8.86 -19.35 25.77
CA GLY A 19 9.70 -20.02 24.77
C GLY A 19 9.08 -21.12 23.90
N ALA A 20 8.94 -20.84 22.60
CA ALA A 20 9.03 -21.87 21.57
C ALA A 20 9.41 -21.23 20.23
N GLY A 21 10.67 -21.44 19.81
CA GLY A 21 10.93 -21.63 18.40
C GLY A 21 10.41 -23.02 18.04
N ASP A 22 9.58 -23.11 17.00
CA ASP A 22 9.06 -24.37 16.49
C ASP A 22 9.20 -24.39 14.97
N ASP A 23 10.39 -24.77 14.51
CA ASP A 23 10.55 -25.50 13.26
C ASP A 23 10.35 -26.98 13.61
N GLY A 24 9.24 -27.60 13.18
CA GLY A 24 9.20 -29.06 13.07
C GLY A 24 7.90 -29.76 13.39
N ASN A 25 6.84 -29.54 12.62
CA ASN A 25 5.84 -30.60 12.40
C ASN A 25 5.15 -30.49 11.04
N SER A 26 5.91 -30.54 9.95
CA SER A 26 5.33 -30.73 8.61
C SER A 26 5.13 -32.22 8.37
N ALA A 27 3.88 -32.65 8.11
CA ALA A 27 3.59 -34.00 7.64
C ALA A 27 4.55 -34.40 6.50
N PRO A 28 5.06 -35.64 6.48
CA PRO A 28 5.99 -36.08 5.44
C PRO A 28 5.34 -35.94 4.05
N LEU A 29 6.11 -35.41 3.10
CA LEU A 29 5.68 -35.34 1.71
C LEU A 29 5.55 -36.75 1.13
N PRO A 30 4.56 -37.01 0.25
CA PRO A 30 4.41 -38.33 -0.34
C PRO A 30 5.56 -38.64 -1.30
N GLU A 31 6.11 -39.86 -1.22
CA GLU A 31 7.22 -40.30 -2.09
C GLU A 31 6.81 -40.42 -3.56
N THR A 32 5.53 -40.71 -3.81
CA THR A 32 4.93 -40.76 -5.13
C THR A 32 3.66 -39.93 -5.18
N VAL A 33 3.46 -39.24 -6.30
CA VAL A 33 2.30 -38.38 -6.54
C VAL A 33 1.47 -38.96 -7.68
N GLN A 34 0.17 -39.11 -7.45
CA GLN A 34 -0.80 -39.46 -8.47
C GLN A 34 -2.11 -38.70 -8.21
N ILE A 35 -2.52 -37.90 -9.20
CA ILE A 35 -3.65 -36.99 -9.09
C ILE A 35 -4.72 -37.39 -10.10
N GLY A 36 -5.81 -37.99 -9.62
CA GLY A 36 -6.87 -38.51 -10.48
C GLY A 36 -6.30 -39.50 -11.51
N ASN A 37 -6.51 -39.20 -12.80
CA ASN A 37 -6.01 -40.04 -13.90
C ASN A 37 -4.60 -39.66 -14.37
N SER A 38 -3.85 -38.86 -13.59
CA SER A 38 -2.46 -38.53 -13.95
C SER A 38 -1.58 -39.78 -13.93
N PRO A 39 -0.45 -39.75 -14.66
CA PRO A 39 0.65 -40.67 -14.40
C PRO A 39 1.11 -40.61 -12.95
N THR A 40 1.75 -41.67 -12.47
CA THR A 40 2.45 -41.68 -11.19
C THR A 40 3.81 -41.01 -11.35
N TYR A 41 4.10 -40.04 -10.49
CA TYR A 41 5.38 -39.32 -10.47
C TYR A 41 6.13 -39.64 -9.18
N LYS A 42 7.37 -40.08 -9.29
CA LYS A 42 8.28 -40.22 -8.15
C LYS A 42 8.84 -38.86 -7.76
N LEU A 43 8.77 -38.52 -6.48
CA LEU A 43 9.32 -37.28 -5.95
C LEU A 43 10.84 -37.28 -6.06
N GLY A 44 11.39 -36.20 -6.59
CA GLY A 44 12.81 -35.97 -6.78
C GLY A 44 13.36 -34.88 -5.87
N ARG A 45 14.40 -34.18 -6.33
CA ARG A 45 15.02 -33.07 -5.59
C ARG A 45 14.07 -31.89 -5.44
N LYS A 46 14.26 -31.12 -4.37
CA LYS A 46 13.59 -29.84 -4.16
C LYS A 46 14.09 -28.81 -5.17
N LEU A 47 13.17 -28.05 -5.76
CA LEU A 47 13.45 -26.94 -6.67
C LEU A 47 13.38 -25.60 -5.94
N GLY A 48 12.42 -25.45 -5.02
CA GLY A 48 12.27 -24.19 -4.29
C GLY A 48 11.28 -24.30 -3.12
N LYS A 49 11.28 -23.27 -2.28
CA LYS A 49 10.29 -23.05 -1.22
C LYS A 49 9.78 -21.62 -1.38
N GLY A 50 8.49 -21.47 -1.68
CA GLY A 50 7.80 -20.19 -1.72
C GLY A 50 7.17 -19.83 -0.37
N GLY A 51 6.45 -18.72 -0.32
CA GLY A 51 5.74 -18.28 0.89
C GLY A 51 4.57 -19.19 1.29
N PHE A 52 3.98 -19.91 0.32
CA PHE A 52 2.76 -20.71 0.51
C PHE A 52 2.97 -22.21 0.36
N GLY A 53 4.06 -22.64 -0.27
CA GLY A 53 4.29 -24.04 -0.63
C GLY A 53 5.74 -24.38 -0.99
N GLN A 54 5.94 -25.64 -1.36
CA GLN A 54 7.24 -26.20 -1.75
C GLN A 54 7.15 -26.82 -3.14
N VAL A 55 8.19 -26.68 -3.94
CA VAL A 55 8.24 -27.19 -5.32
C VAL A 55 9.36 -28.21 -5.45
N TYR A 56 9.06 -29.34 -6.08
CA TYR A 56 9.96 -30.47 -6.28
C TYR A 56 9.93 -30.94 -7.73
N VAL A 57 10.99 -31.62 -8.16
CA VAL A 57 10.95 -32.39 -9.42
C VAL A 57 10.06 -33.62 -9.22
N GLY A 58 9.17 -33.89 -10.16
CA GLY A 58 8.48 -35.17 -10.29
C GLY A 58 8.98 -35.91 -11.51
N ARG A 59 9.35 -37.19 -11.37
CA ARG A 59 9.76 -38.05 -12.49
C ARG A 59 8.70 -39.08 -12.78
N ARG A 60 8.21 -39.12 -14.00
CA ARG A 60 7.18 -40.09 -14.40
C ARG A 60 7.72 -41.51 -14.24
N VAL A 61 6.94 -42.38 -13.59
CA VAL A 61 7.29 -43.79 -13.36
C VAL A 61 6.89 -44.68 -14.53
N SER A 62 5.76 -44.37 -15.18
CA SER A 62 5.26 -45.12 -16.33
C SER A 62 5.82 -44.59 -17.66
N SER A 63 6.12 -45.49 -18.61
CA SER A 63 6.49 -45.09 -19.96
C SER A 63 5.36 -44.30 -20.64
N PRO A 64 5.66 -43.25 -21.44
CA PRO A 64 4.66 -42.53 -22.21
C PRO A 64 3.88 -43.46 -23.13
N SER A 65 2.55 -43.40 -23.10
CA SER A 65 1.70 -44.15 -24.02
C SER A 65 1.56 -43.36 -25.34
N LEU A 66 1.84 -44.01 -26.47
CA LEU A 66 1.74 -43.43 -27.82
C LEU A 66 0.34 -42.90 -28.19
N GLY A 67 -0.71 -43.24 -27.43
CA GLY A 67 -2.09 -42.81 -27.65
C GLY A 67 -2.52 -41.53 -26.93
N ASP A 68 -1.67 -40.96 -26.06
CA ASP A 68 -2.06 -39.80 -25.25
C ASP A 68 -1.83 -38.49 -26.03
N ARG A 69 -2.92 -37.94 -26.59
CA ARG A 69 -2.88 -36.76 -27.49
C ARG A 69 -2.62 -35.43 -26.76
N ASN A 70 -2.47 -35.44 -25.44
CA ASN A 70 -2.24 -34.23 -24.66
C ASN A 70 -0.72 -34.00 -24.47
N PRO A 71 -0.10 -32.96 -25.04
CA PRO A 71 1.37 -32.80 -25.07
C PRO A 71 2.05 -32.78 -23.69
N GLY A 72 1.34 -32.32 -22.65
CA GLY A 72 1.83 -32.32 -21.27
C GLY A 72 1.69 -33.64 -20.53
N ALA A 73 0.84 -34.56 -21.01
CA ALA A 73 0.66 -35.86 -20.39
C ALA A 73 1.91 -36.74 -20.55
N ASN A 74 2.75 -36.49 -21.56
CA ASN A 74 3.96 -37.27 -21.88
C ASN A 74 5.27 -36.71 -21.31
N ALA A 75 5.21 -35.66 -20.47
CA ALA A 75 6.40 -35.10 -19.84
C ALA A 75 7.07 -36.13 -18.89
N LEU A 76 8.38 -36.37 -19.08
CA LEU A 76 9.19 -37.27 -18.23
C LEU A 76 9.52 -36.62 -16.89
N GLU A 77 9.79 -35.31 -16.88
CA GLU A 77 9.98 -34.51 -15.67
C GLU A 77 8.93 -33.39 -15.61
N VAL A 78 8.40 -33.15 -14.42
CA VAL A 78 7.39 -32.14 -14.12
C VAL A 78 7.77 -31.38 -12.84
N ALA A 79 7.22 -30.19 -12.66
CA ALA A 79 7.27 -29.49 -11.38
C ALA A 79 6.06 -29.87 -10.52
N LEU A 80 6.31 -30.37 -9.31
CA LEU A 80 5.30 -30.72 -8.30
C LEU A 80 5.28 -29.64 -7.22
N LYS A 81 4.23 -28.81 -7.20
CA LYS A 81 4.01 -27.80 -6.15
C LYS A 81 3.06 -28.35 -5.09
N PHE A 82 3.51 -28.33 -3.84
CA PHE A 82 2.78 -28.80 -2.66
C PHE A 82 2.44 -27.63 -1.74
N GLU A 83 1.17 -27.54 -1.34
CA GLU A 83 0.68 -26.63 -0.33
C GLU A 83 -0.08 -27.41 0.75
N HIS A 84 0.29 -27.22 2.00
CA HIS A 84 -0.36 -27.92 3.11
C HIS A 84 -1.78 -27.40 3.31
N ARG A 85 -2.72 -28.26 3.70
CA ARG A 85 -4.13 -27.87 3.87
C ARG A 85 -4.36 -26.80 4.94
N THR A 86 -3.47 -26.72 5.92
CA THR A 86 -3.50 -25.70 6.98
C THR A 86 -2.70 -24.43 6.62
N SER A 87 -2.09 -24.37 5.43
CA SER A 87 -1.39 -23.18 4.97
C SER A 87 -2.35 -21.99 4.87
N LYS A 88 -1.83 -20.79 5.15
CA LYS A 88 -2.58 -19.53 4.98
C LYS A 88 -3.12 -19.45 3.54
N GLY A 89 -4.43 -19.27 3.40
CA GLY A 89 -5.12 -19.25 2.10
C GLY A 89 -5.78 -20.57 1.69
N CYS A 90 -5.55 -21.67 2.42
CA CYS A 90 -6.17 -22.98 2.17
C CYS A 90 -7.33 -23.32 3.12
N ASN A 91 -7.61 -22.47 4.12
CA ASN A 91 -8.63 -22.71 5.14
C ASN A 91 -10.07 -22.87 4.58
N TYR A 92 -10.33 -22.34 3.39
CA TYR A 92 -11.65 -22.33 2.74
C TYR A 92 -11.72 -23.20 1.48
N GLY A 93 -10.72 -24.05 1.23
CA GLY A 93 -10.69 -24.93 0.06
C GLY A 93 -9.33 -24.92 -0.65
N ALA A 94 -9.36 -25.20 -1.96
CA ALA A 94 -8.16 -25.19 -2.78
C ALA A 94 -7.51 -23.79 -2.84
N PRO A 95 -6.18 -23.70 -3.01
CA PRO A 95 -5.48 -22.43 -3.14
C PRO A 95 -6.09 -21.55 -4.23
N SER A 96 -6.24 -20.26 -3.96
CA SER A 96 -6.76 -19.28 -4.94
C SER A 96 -5.97 -19.26 -6.25
N GLU A 97 -4.66 -19.55 -6.17
CA GLU A 97 -3.74 -19.72 -7.29
C GLU A 97 -4.26 -20.69 -8.37
N TRP A 98 -4.99 -21.74 -7.98
CA TRP A 98 -5.56 -22.72 -8.92
C TRP A 98 -6.58 -22.09 -9.86
N GLN A 99 -7.33 -21.09 -9.39
CA GLN A 99 -8.31 -20.36 -10.20
C GLN A 99 -7.62 -19.39 -11.15
N VAL A 100 -6.51 -18.79 -10.71
CA VAL A 100 -5.71 -17.89 -11.53
C VAL A 100 -5.10 -18.67 -12.69
N TYR A 101 -4.44 -19.81 -12.43
CA TYR A 101 -3.92 -20.67 -13.51
C TYR A 101 -5.01 -21.16 -14.45
N ASN A 102 -6.21 -21.50 -13.97
CA ASN A 102 -7.32 -21.88 -14.85
C ASN A 102 -7.69 -20.77 -15.83
N THR A 103 -7.68 -19.51 -15.36
CA THR A 103 -8.02 -18.35 -16.20
C THR A 103 -6.87 -17.97 -17.13
N LEU A 104 -5.63 -18.18 -16.68
CA LEU A 104 -4.43 -17.80 -17.40
C LEU A 104 -3.85 -18.91 -18.30
N SER A 105 -4.32 -20.15 -18.18
CA SER A 105 -3.81 -21.29 -18.95
C SER A 105 -3.85 -21.04 -20.45
N GLY A 106 -2.76 -21.38 -21.13
CA GLY A 106 -2.59 -21.15 -22.57
C GLY A 106 -2.23 -19.73 -22.97
N ASN A 107 -2.13 -18.78 -22.02
CA ASN A 107 -1.58 -17.46 -22.32
C ASN A 107 -0.04 -17.51 -22.39
N HIS A 108 0.49 -16.58 -23.17
CA HIS A 108 1.92 -16.38 -23.35
C HIS A 108 2.65 -16.14 -22.02
N GLY A 109 3.75 -16.86 -21.80
CA GLY A 109 4.59 -16.74 -20.61
C GLY A 109 3.97 -17.25 -19.31
N VAL A 110 2.95 -18.12 -19.36
CA VAL A 110 2.39 -18.80 -18.18
C VAL A 110 2.62 -20.31 -18.34
N PRO A 111 3.26 -21.00 -17.36
CA PRO A 111 3.45 -22.45 -17.45
C PRO A 111 2.12 -23.19 -17.38
N ARG A 112 2.03 -24.33 -18.07
CA ARG A 112 0.82 -25.14 -18.05
C ARG A 112 0.72 -25.91 -16.75
N VAL A 113 -0.49 -25.99 -16.23
CA VAL A 113 -0.87 -26.92 -15.17
C VAL A 113 -1.48 -28.15 -15.83
N HIS A 114 -0.82 -29.30 -15.70
CA HIS A 114 -1.27 -30.57 -16.27
C HIS A 114 -2.36 -31.21 -15.42
N TYR A 115 -2.11 -31.29 -14.11
CA TYR A 115 -3.00 -31.91 -13.15
C TYR A 115 -3.00 -31.11 -11.85
N LYS A 116 -4.12 -31.13 -11.12
CA LYS A 116 -4.20 -30.56 -9.79
C LYS A 116 -5.23 -31.32 -8.95
N GLY A 117 -4.93 -31.53 -7.69
CA GLY A 117 -5.78 -32.30 -6.81
C GLY A 117 -5.22 -32.41 -5.40
N LYS A 118 -5.82 -33.30 -4.62
CA LYS A 118 -5.45 -33.54 -3.23
C LYS A 118 -4.80 -34.90 -3.11
N GLN A 119 -3.75 -35.00 -2.31
CA GLN A 119 -3.20 -36.27 -1.89
C GLN A 119 -2.69 -36.12 -0.46
N GLY A 120 -3.24 -36.92 0.45
CA GLY A 120 -3.01 -36.77 1.89
C GLY A 120 -3.35 -35.34 2.37
N GLU A 121 -2.42 -34.73 3.09
CA GLU A 121 -2.58 -33.40 3.69
C GLU A 121 -2.16 -32.24 2.77
N PHE A 122 -1.97 -32.51 1.48
CA PHE A 122 -1.48 -31.53 0.52
C PHE A 122 -2.45 -31.30 -0.64
N TYR A 123 -2.57 -30.02 -1.01
CA TYR A 123 -2.96 -29.59 -2.34
C TYR A 123 -1.74 -29.66 -3.25
N ILE A 124 -1.88 -30.34 -4.38
CA ILE A 124 -0.77 -30.58 -5.32
C ILE A 124 -1.13 -30.06 -6.71
N MET A 125 -0.19 -29.34 -7.33
CA MET A 125 -0.22 -29.03 -8.76
C MET A 125 0.95 -29.70 -9.47
N VAL A 126 0.66 -30.31 -10.62
CA VAL A 126 1.62 -30.89 -11.56
C VAL A 126 1.73 -29.92 -12.74
N MET A 127 2.92 -29.37 -12.98
CA MET A 127 3.14 -28.27 -13.91
C MET A 127 4.30 -28.54 -14.87
N ASP A 128 4.39 -27.75 -15.94
CA ASP A 128 5.56 -27.75 -16.84
C ASP A 128 6.84 -27.58 -16.00
N MET A 129 7.85 -28.41 -16.29
CA MET A 129 9.20 -28.23 -15.75
C MET A 129 9.87 -27.09 -16.52
N LEU A 130 10.37 -26.07 -15.81
CA LEU A 130 11.05 -24.91 -16.39
C LEU A 130 12.56 -24.92 -16.11
N GLY A 131 13.27 -24.00 -16.75
CA GLY A 131 14.69 -23.76 -16.56
C GLY A 131 15.01 -22.86 -15.35
N PRO A 132 16.22 -22.27 -15.29
CA PRO A 132 16.64 -21.42 -14.19
C PRO A 132 15.82 -20.13 -14.08
N SER A 133 15.68 -19.60 -12.87
CA SER A 133 15.11 -18.27 -12.65
C SER A 133 16.09 -17.17 -13.07
N LEU A 134 15.60 -15.95 -13.30
CA LEU A 134 16.47 -14.80 -13.55
C LEU A 134 17.40 -14.53 -12.35
N TRP A 135 16.98 -14.87 -11.14
CA TRP A 135 17.83 -14.83 -9.95
C TRP A 135 19.02 -15.79 -10.07
N ASP A 136 18.78 -17.03 -10.51
CA ASP A 136 19.83 -18.04 -10.69
C ASP A 136 20.81 -17.61 -11.80
N VAL A 137 20.29 -17.11 -12.91
CA VAL A 137 21.10 -16.59 -14.02
C VAL A 137 21.96 -15.40 -13.57
N TRP A 138 21.40 -14.49 -12.76
CA TRP A 138 22.12 -13.33 -12.24
C TRP A 138 23.23 -13.72 -11.25
N ASN A 139 22.96 -14.66 -10.34
CA ASN A 139 23.97 -15.16 -9.39
C ASN A 139 25.13 -15.87 -10.10
N ASN A 140 24.83 -16.65 -11.14
CA ASN A 140 25.84 -17.38 -11.90
C ASN A 140 26.71 -16.46 -12.78
N ASN A 141 26.19 -15.29 -13.17
CA ASN A 141 26.90 -14.30 -14.00
C ASN A 141 27.54 -13.18 -13.17
N SER A 142 28.24 -13.53 -12.09
CA SER A 142 28.98 -12.58 -11.26
C SER A 142 28.13 -11.40 -10.75
N HIS A 143 26.83 -11.62 -10.48
CA HIS A 143 25.93 -10.62 -9.93
C HIS A 143 25.67 -9.42 -10.88
N SER A 144 25.68 -9.64 -12.20
CA SER A 144 25.28 -8.64 -13.20
C SER A 144 24.73 -9.27 -14.49
N MET A 145 23.90 -8.53 -15.23
CA MET A 145 23.45 -8.90 -16.57
C MET A 145 23.76 -7.78 -17.58
N SER A 146 24.00 -8.15 -18.84
CA SER A 146 24.24 -7.17 -19.90
C SER A 146 22.99 -6.31 -20.15
N VAL A 147 23.21 -5.09 -20.64
CA VAL A 147 22.13 -4.15 -20.98
C VAL A 147 21.15 -4.75 -21.99
N GLU A 148 21.65 -5.45 -23.02
CA GLU A 148 20.83 -6.11 -24.02
C GLU A 148 19.97 -7.24 -23.42
N MET A 149 20.54 -8.05 -22.53
CA MET A 149 19.81 -9.11 -21.83
C MET A 149 18.65 -8.52 -21.03
N VAL A 150 18.91 -7.49 -20.21
CA VAL A 150 17.87 -6.88 -19.39
C VAL A 150 16.82 -6.15 -20.23
N ALA A 151 17.19 -5.57 -21.37
CA ALA A 151 16.23 -4.98 -22.32
C ALA A 151 15.31 -6.04 -22.94
N CYS A 152 15.84 -7.21 -23.33
CA CYS A 152 15.01 -8.32 -23.82
C CYS A 152 14.06 -8.84 -22.73
N ILE A 153 14.56 -8.97 -21.49
CA ILE A 153 13.74 -9.32 -20.32
C ILE A 153 12.62 -8.29 -20.12
N ALA A 154 12.92 -6.99 -20.22
CA ALA A 154 11.93 -5.93 -20.05
C ALA A 154 10.79 -6.06 -21.07
N ILE A 155 11.12 -6.19 -22.36
CA ILE A 155 10.14 -6.35 -23.44
C ILE A 155 9.24 -7.55 -23.20
N GLU A 156 9.83 -8.71 -22.89
CA GLU A 156 9.08 -9.94 -22.73
C GLU A 156 8.26 -9.94 -21.43
N ALA A 157 8.82 -9.47 -20.31
CA ALA A 157 8.11 -9.35 -19.04
C ALA A 157 6.92 -8.39 -19.11
N ILE A 158 7.05 -7.25 -19.80
CA ILE A 158 5.94 -6.32 -20.02
C ILE A 158 4.81 -6.99 -20.81
N SER A 159 5.15 -7.76 -21.86
CA SER A 159 4.17 -8.52 -22.66
C SER A 159 3.44 -9.57 -21.81
N ILE A 160 4.15 -10.31 -20.97
CA ILE A 160 3.54 -11.31 -20.08
C ILE A 160 2.58 -10.64 -19.08
N LEU A 161 3.02 -9.54 -18.46
CA LEU A 161 2.18 -8.77 -17.55
C LEU A 161 0.96 -8.17 -18.26
N GLU A 162 1.10 -7.62 -19.47
CA GLU A 162 -0.04 -7.16 -20.29
C GLU A 162 -1.08 -8.27 -20.44
N LYS A 163 -0.65 -9.50 -20.77
CA LYS A 163 -1.57 -10.63 -20.95
C LYS A 163 -2.27 -10.99 -19.64
N MET A 164 -1.54 -11.06 -18.53
CA MET A 164 -2.13 -11.31 -17.22
C MET A 164 -3.14 -10.22 -16.84
N HIS A 165 -2.77 -8.95 -17.02
CA HIS A 165 -3.63 -7.80 -16.78
C HIS A 165 -4.89 -7.85 -17.65
N SER A 166 -4.79 -8.20 -18.94
CA SER A 166 -5.94 -8.32 -19.84
C SER A 166 -6.98 -9.37 -19.39
N LYS A 167 -6.56 -10.35 -18.57
CA LYS A 167 -7.42 -11.37 -17.96
C LYS A 167 -7.98 -10.94 -16.59
N GLY A 168 -7.72 -9.70 -16.17
CA GLY A 168 -8.27 -9.10 -14.95
C GLY A 168 -7.44 -9.34 -13.68
N TYR A 169 -6.21 -9.85 -13.79
CA TYR A 169 -5.34 -10.17 -12.66
C TYR A 169 -4.08 -9.33 -12.63
N VAL A 170 -3.63 -8.97 -11.43
CA VAL A 170 -2.28 -8.48 -11.13
C VAL A 170 -1.52 -9.58 -10.40
N HIS A 171 -0.21 -9.66 -10.62
CA HIS A 171 0.69 -10.65 -10.07
C HIS A 171 0.97 -10.41 -8.58
N GLY A 172 1.34 -9.18 -8.20
CA GLY A 172 1.55 -8.77 -6.81
C GLY A 172 2.88 -9.18 -6.18
N ASP A 173 3.71 -9.99 -6.85
CA ASP A 173 5.06 -10.37 -6.40
C ASP A 173 6.07 -10.48 -7.55
N VAL A 174 6.15 -9.45 -8.38
CA VAL A 174 7.09 -9.38 -9.50
C VAL A 174 8.52 -9.23 -8.97
N LYS A 175 9.40 -10.19 -9.30
CA LYS A 175 10.80 -10.27 -8.86
C LYS A 175 11.60 -11.25 -9.72
N PRO A 176 12.96 -11.20 -9.70
CA PRO A 176 13.80 -12.11 -10.49
C PRO A 176 13.52 -13.60 -10.26
N GLU A 177 13.18 -13.99 -9.04
CA GLU A 177 12.93 -15.39 -8.65
C GLU A 177 11.67 -15.97 -9.30
N ASN A 178 10.70 -15.13 -9.69
CA ASN A 178 9.42 -15.54 -10.26
C ASN A 178 9.41 -15.50 -11.79
N PHE A 179 10.49 -15.04 -12.42
CA PHE A 179 10.68 -15.13 -13.86
C PHE A 179 11.66 -16.27 -14.17
N LEU A 180 11.21 -17.29 -14.89
CA LEU A 180 11.99 -18.46 -15.24
C LEU A 180 12.18 -18.56 -16.76
N LEU A 181 13.32 -19.08 -17.16
CA LEU A 181 13.58 -19.46 -18.55
C LEU A 181 12.95 -20.81 -18.88
N GLY A 182 12.76 -21.11 -20.16
CA GLY A 182 12.41 -22.46 -20.58
C GLY A 182 13.55 -23.45 -20.32
N PRO A 183 13.29 -24.76 -20.40
CA PRO A 183 14.31 -25.78 -20.14
C PRO A 183 15.52 -25.67 -21.07
N CYS A 184 16.72 -25.79 -20.51
CA CYS A 184 17.98 -25.74 -21.27
C CYS A 184 18.02 -26.82 -22.37
N GLY A 185 18.55 -26.48 -23.55
CA GLY A 185 18.67 -27.42 -24.67
C GLY A 185 17.34 -27.69 -25.40
N THR A 186 16.29 -26.91 -25.13
CA THR A 186 15.01 -26.99 -25.84
C THR A 186 14.77 -25.76 -26.71
N LEU A 187 13.83 -25.84 -27.65
CA LEU A 187 13.39 -24.69 -28.46
C LEU A 187 12.80 -23.55 -27.61
N GLU A 188 12.46 -23.82 -26.35
CA GLU A 188 11.89 -22.85 -25.42
C GLU A 188 12.92 -22.27 -24.45
N GLU A 189 14.21 -22.66 -24.52
CA GLU A 189 15.27 -22.22 -23.59
C GLU A 189 15.35 -20.69 -23.44
N LYS A 190 15.12 -19.95 -24.54
CA LYS A 190 15.14 -18.48 -24.55
C LYS A 190 13.79 -17.84 -24.21
N LYS A 191 12.73 -18.60 -23.93
CA LYS A 191 11.42 -18.06 -23.55
C LYS A 191 11.37 -17.72 -22.07
N LEU A 192 10.66 -16.65 -21.74
CA LEU A 192 10.43 -16.23 -20.36
C LEU A 192 9.04 -16.67 -19.89
N PHE A 193 8.96 -17.11 -18.63
CA PHE A 193 7.73 -17.52 -17.96
C PHE A 193 7.61 -16.81 -16.63
N LEU A 194 6.40 -16.39 -16.27
CA LEU A 194 6.05 -15.86 -14.96
C LEU A 194 5.35 -16.95 -14.15
N VAL A 195 5.89 -17.21 -12.95
CA VAL A 195 5.41 -18.25 -12.03
C VAL A 195 5.02 -17.68 -10.67
N ASP A 196 4.45 -18.54 -9.82
CA ASP A 196 4.03 -18.24 -8.45
C ASP A 196 2.92 -17.18 -8.37
N LEU A 197 1.70 -17.61 -8.72
CA LEU A 197 0.51 -16.75 -8.75
C LEU A 197 -0.23 -16.75 -7.39
N GLY A 198 0.45 -17.12 -6.31
CA GLY A 198 -0.11 -17.23 -4.95
C GLY A 198 -0.52 -15.88 -4.35
N LEU A 199 0.07 -14.78 -4.83
CA LEU A 199 -0.28 -13.41 -4.41
C LEU A 199 -1.15 -12.66 -5.42
N ALA A 200 -1.52 -13.31 -6.52
CA ALA A 200 -2.26 -12.66 -7.59
C ALA A 200 -3.66 -12.25 -7.11
N THR A 201 -4.06 -11.03 -7.43
CA THR A 201 -5.39 -10.49 -7.10
C THR A 201 -6.09 -9.99 -8.33
N LYS A 202 -7.43 -9.93 -8.30
CA LYS A 202 -8.18 -9.28 -9.37
C LYS A 202 -8.03 -7.77 -9.26
N TRP A 203 -7.83 -7.09 -10.38
CA TRP A 203 -7.94 -5.62 -10.47
C TRP A 203 -9.23 -5.19 -11.19
N LYS A 204 -9.91 -6.14 -11.84
CA LYS A 204 -11.17 -5.94 -12.55
C LYS A 204 -12.31 -6.64 -11.81
N GLY A 205 -13.41 -5.92 -11.57
CA GLY A 205 -14.62 -6.42 -10.94
C GLY A 205 -15.51 -7.24 -11.87
N ALA A 206 -16.63 -7.75 -11.34
CA ALA A 206 -17.58 -8.58 -12.10
C ALA A 206 -18.23 -7.85 -13.29
N GLY A 207 -18.39 -6.52 -13.21
CA GLY A 207 -18.95 -5.67 -14.26
C GLY A 207 -17.93 -5.14 -15.27
N ASN A 208 -16.73 -5.73 -15.37
CA ASN A 208 -15.62 -5.23 -16.17
C ASN A 208 -15.07 -3.83 -15.78
N GLY A 209 -15.57 -3.20 -14.71
CA GLY A 209 -14.99 -1.99 -14.12
C GLY A 209 -13.74 -2.26 -13.28
N HIS A 210 -12.97 -1.21 -12.99
CA HIS A 210 -11.87 -1.27 -12.04
C HIS A 210 -12.40 -1.57 -10.62
N ILE A 211 -11.65 -2.30 -9.80
CA ILE A 211 -12.01 -2.50 -8.39
C ILE A 211 -11.90 -1.18 -7.61
N GLU A 212 -12.67 -1.08 -6.53
CA GLU A 212 -12.65 0.08 -5.65
C GLU A 212 -11.28 0.25 -4.96
N TYR A 213 -10.89 1.50 -4.82
CA TYR A 213 -9.69 1.87 -4.08
C TYR A 213 -9.92 1.71 -2.57
N ASP A 214 -8.98 1.06 -1.89
CA ASP A 214 -8.92 0.99 -0.44
C ASP A 214 -7.48 1.13 0.05
N GLN A 215 -7.31 1.48 1.32
CA GLN A 215 -6.01 1.51 1.98
C GLN A 215 -6.09 0.85 3.36
N ARG A 216 -5.22 -0.14 3.58
CA ARG A 216 -5.06 -0.87 4.83
C ARG A 216 -3.58 -0.84 5.26
N PRO A 217 -3.14 0.20 5.99
CA PRO A 217 -1.72 0.43 6.29
C PRO A 217 -1.00 -0.72 7.02
N ASP A 218 -1.72 -1.65 7.64
CA ASP A 218 -1.17 -2.82 8.33
C ASP A 218 -1.02 -4.07 7.43
N VAL A 219 -1.51 -4.02 6.19
CA VAL A 219 -1.47 -5.12 5.23
C VAL A 219 -0.40 -4.85 4.18
N PHE A 220 0.71 -5.58 4.25
CA PHE A 220 1.74 -5.61 3.22
C PHE A 220 1.74 -6.97 2.51
N ARG A 221 1.95 -6.97 1.18
CA ARG A 221 2.10 -8.17 0.36
C ARG A 221 3.28 -8.01 -0.62
N GLY A 222 3.87 -9.13 -1.00
CA GLY A 222 4.99 -9.19 -1.93
C GLY A 222 6.37 -9.07 -1.26
N THR A 223 7.40 -9.00 -2.08
CA THR A 223 8.79 -8.97 -1.61
C THR A 223 9.23 -7.52 -1.37
N VAL A 224 9.54 -7.14 -0.12
CA VAL A 224 9.91 -5.77 0.32
C VAL A 224 10.85 -5.04 -0.65
N ARG A 225 11.85 -5.75 -1.17
CA ARG A 225 12.86 -5.20 -2.09
C ARG A 225 12.25 -4.66 -3.39
N TYR A 226 11.31 -5.41 -3.99
CA TYR A 226 10.77 -5.12 -5.32
C TYR A 226 9.34 -4.57 -5.30
N ALA A 227 8.58 -4.77 -4.22
CA ALA A 227 7.19 -4.31 -4.14
C ALA A 227 7.05 -2.79 -4.36
N SER A 228 5.98 -2.36 -5.03
CA SER A 228 5.66 -0.95 -5.23
C SER A 228 5.55 -0.18 -3.90
N VAL A 229 5.71 1.14 -3.94
CA VAL A 229 5.41 1.98 -2.77
C VAL A 229 3.94 1.85 -2.35
N HIS A 230 3.03 1.66 -3.31
CA HIS A 230 1.60 1.49 -3.04
C HIS A 230 1.33 0.24 -2.20
N ALA A 231 2.02 -0.88 -2.49
CA ALA A 231 1.97 -2.08 -1.66
C ALA A 231 2.54 -1.85 -0.25
N HIS A 232 3.62 -1.07 -0.10
CA HIS A 232 4.16 -0.66 1.21
C HIS A 232 3.17 0.20 2.02
N LEU A 233 2.35 1.00 1.34
CA LEU A 233 1.30 1.81 1.95
C LEU A 233 0.01 1.02 2.20
N GLY A 234 -0.04 -0.27 1.85
CA GLY A 234 -1.21 -1.12 2.00
C GLY A 234 -2.40 -0.72 1.13
N ARG A 235 -2.14 -0.05 0.01
CA ARG A 235 -3.16 0.31 -0.98
C ARG A 235 -3.62 -0.94 -1.73
N THR A 236 -4.86 -0.93 -2.21
CA THR A 236 -5.35 -1.92 -3.16
C THR A 236 -4.39 -2.02 -4.35
N GLY A 237 -3.91 -3.23 -4.65
CA GLY A 237 -2.99 -3.48 -5.75
C GLY A 237 -3.66 -3.37 -7.11
N SER A 238 -2.94 -2.79 -8.08
CA SER A 238 -3.41 -2.50 -9.44
C SER A 238 -2.29 -2.70 -10.47
N ARG A 239 -2.59 -2.50 -11.75
CA ARG A 239 -1.65 -2.77 -12.86
C ARG A 239 -0.33 -1.97 -12.74
N ARG A 240 -0.37 -0.77 -12.15
CA ARG A 240 0.83 0.06 -11.92
C ARG A 240 1.81 -0.61 -10.96
N ASP A 241 1.31 -1.38 -9.99
CA ASP A 241 2.12 -2.00 -8.96
C ASP A 241 3.07 -3.05 -9.54
N ASP A 242 2.59 -3.87 -10.47
CA ASP A 242 3.41 -4.88 -11.15
C ASP A 242 4.47 -4.24 -12.04
N LEU A 243 4.13 -3.15 -12.74
CA LEU A 243 5.07 -2.42 -13.60
C LEU A 243 6.13 -1.65 -12.79
N GLU A 244 5.75 -1.03 -11.66
CA GLU A 244 6.71 -0.42 -10.72
C GLU A 244 7.67 -1.47 -10.14
N SER A 245 7.13 -2.63 -9.77
CA SER A 245 7.92 -3.75 -9.26
C SER A 245 8.85 -4.34 -10.32
N LEU A 246 8.40 -4.39 -11.58
CA LEU A 246 9.24 -4.76 -12.72
C LEU A 246 10.36 -3.74 -12.93
N ALA A 247 10.08 -2.44 -12.86
CA ALA A 247 11.11 -1.41 -12.99
C ALA A 247 12.22 -1.58 -11.93
N TYR A 248 11.85 -1.82 -10.67
CA TYR A 248 12.83 -2.12 -9.62
C TYR A 248 13.60 -3.42 -9.87
N THR A 249 12.93 -4.44 -10.41
CA THR A 249 13.53 -5.72 -10.79
C THR A 249 14.58 -5.53 -11.90
N LEU A 250 14.27 -4.77 -12.95
CA LEU A 250 15.19 -4.51 -14.07
C LEU A 250 16.42 -3.72 -13.62
N ILE A 251 16.23 -2.66 -12.81
CA ILE A 251 17.35 -1.89 -12.25
C ILE A 251 18.22 -2.75 -11.34
N PHE A 252 17.63 -3.66 -10.57
CA PHE A 252 18.37 -4.62 -9.77
C PHE A 252 19.22 -5.56 -10.64
N LEU A 253 18.67 -6.11 -11.73
CA LEU A 253 19.41 -7.01 -12.63
C LEU A 253 20.61 -6.31 -13.29
N LEU A 254 20.50 -5.01 -13.59
CA LEU A 254 21.59 -4.20 -14.14
C LEU A 254 22.65 -3.83 -13.10
N ARG A 255 22.21 -3.36 -11.92
CA ARG A 255 23.10 -2.72 -10.94
C ARG A 255 23.55 -3.64 -9.80
N GLY A 256 22.90 -4.78 -9.66
CA GLY A 256 23.06 -5.75 -8.58
C GLY A 256 22.58 -5.29 -7.19
N ARG A 257 22.16 -4.03 -7.05
CA ARG A 257 21.62 -3.48 -5.82
C ARG A 257 20.63 -2.34 -6.06
N LEU A 258 19.74 -2.15 -5.10
CA LEU A 258 18.79 -1.05 -4.99
C LEU A 258 19.13 -0.16 -3.77
N PRO A 259 18.84 1.16 -3.82
CA PRO A 259 19.23 2.11 -2.76
C PRO A 259 18.61 1.87 -1.37
N TRP A 260 17.59 1.00 -1.28
CA TRP A 260 16.85 0.68 -0.05
C TRP A 260 17.15 -0.73 0.49
N GLN A 261 18.27 -1.33 0.09
CA GLN A 261 18.75 -2.58 0.72
C GLN A 261 19.53 -2.29 2.01
N GLY A 262 19.52 -3.25 2.95
CA GLY A 262 20.28 -3.19 4.20
C GLY A 262 19.47 -2.84 5.45
N TYR A 263 18.23 -2.37 5.31
CA TYR A 263 17.36 -2.13 6.47
C TYR A 263 16.94 -3.44 7.17
N GLN A 264 16.95 -3.43 8.51
CA GLN A 264 16.63 -4.56 9.40
C GLN A 264 15.65 -4.10 10.50
N GLY A 265 15.07 -5.05 11.23
CA GLY A 265 14.11 -4.78 12.32
C GLY A 265 12.66 -4.62 11.87
N ASP A 266 11.77 -4.42 12.84
CA ASP A 266 10.31 -4.40 12.64
C ASP A 266 9.83 -3.22 11.78
N ASN A 267 10.57 -2.10 11.77
CA ASN A 267 10.27 -0.92 10.96
C ASN A 267 10.90 -0.96 9.55
N LYS A 268 11.51 -2.08 9.14
CA LYS A 268 12.15 -2.23 7.83
C LYS A 268 11.25 -1.82 6.67
N GLY A 269 9.99 -2.24 6.68
CA GLY A 269 9.02 -1.90 5.62
C GLY A 269 8.82 -0.39 5.48
N PHE A 270 8.65 0.30 6.61
CA PHE A 270 8.52 1.75 6.67
C PHE A 270 9.78 2.46 6.13
N LEU A 271 10.97 2.05 6.56
CA LEU A 271 12.23 2.66 6.11
C LEU A 271 12.48 2.45 4.61
N VAL A 272 12.17 1.26 4.09
CA VAL A 272 12.27 0.95 2.66
C VAL A 272 11.30 1.81 1.87
N SER A 273 10.04 1.92 2.30
CA SER A 273 9.03 2.74 1.63
C SER A 273 9.42 4.22 1.62
N LYS A 274 9.87 4.75 2.76
CA LYS A 274 10.40 6.11 2.88
C LYS A 274 11.56 6.36 1.93
N LYS A 275 12.51 5.42 1.84
CA LYS A 275 13.67 5.54 0.95
C LYS A 275 13.27 5.47 -0.53
N LYS A 276 12.33 4.61 -0.91
CA LYS A 276 11.76 4.55 -2.27
C LYS A 276 11.12 5.88 -2.68
N MET A 277 10.26 6.42 -1.81
CA MET A 277 9.59 7.72 -2.01
C MET A 277 10.55 8.90 -2.12
N ALA A 278 11.75 8.78 -1.54
CA ALA A 278 12.78 9.82 -1.60
C ALA A 278 13.81 9.60 -2.73
N THR A 279 13.72 8.51 -3.50
CA THR A 279 14.68 8.17 -4.55
C THR A 279 14.10 8.52 -5.91
N SER A 280 14.74 9.46 -6.61
CA SER A 280 14.26 9.91 -7.93
C SER A 280 14.57 8.87 -9.01
N PRO A 281 13.86 8.87 -10.15
CA PRO A 281 14.23 8.04 -11.31
C PRO A 281 15.68 8.23 -11.74
N GLU A 282 16.20 9.47 -11.70
CA GLU A 282 17.60 9.82 -11.96
C GLU A 282 18.54 9.10 -11.00
N SER A 283 18.30 9.24 -9.70
CA SER A 283 19.15 8.65 -8.67
C SER A 283 19.08 7.11 -8.69
N LEU A 284 17.90 6.56 -9.01
CA LEU A 284 17.68 5.12 -9.09
C LEU A 284 18.40 4.51 -10.30
N CYS A 285 18.34 5.16 -11.46
CA CYS A 285 18.95 4.66 -12.68
C CYS A 285 20.45 4.95 -12.73
N GLY A 286 20.91 6.09 -12.20
CA GLY A 286 22.31 6.48 -12.27
C GLY A 286 22.81 6.51 -13.72
N ILE A 287 23.76 5.63 -14.05
CA ILE A 287 24.36 5.51 -15.40
C ILE A 287 23.64 4.48 -16.30
N CYS A 288 22.48 3.95 -15.90
CA CYS A 288 21.72 3.05 -16.76
C CYS A 288 21.27 3.77 -18.06
N PRO A 289 21.06 3.04 -19.17
CA PRO A 289 20.54 3.62 -20.40
C PRO A 289 19.22 4.37 -20.20
N GLN A 290 19.03 5.43 -20.99
CA GLN A 290 17.89 6.35 -20.84
C GLN A 290 16.52 5.65 -20.93
N SER A 291 16.41 4.57 -21.71
CA SER A 291 15.20 3.73 -21.81
C SER A 291 14.70 3.24 -20.45
N PHE A 292 15.60 2.81 -19.56
CA PHE A 292 15.23 2.34 -18.21
C PHE A 292 14.73 3.49 -17.33
N ARG A 293 15.37 4.66 -17.46
CA ARG A 293 14.94 5.86 -16.74
C ARG A 293 13.55 6.31 -17.20
N HIS A 294 13.31 6.40 -18.50
CA HIS A 294 11.99 6.73 -19.05
C HIS A 294 10.92 5.73 -18.61
N PHE A 295 11.26 4.43 -18.55
CA PHE A 295 10.33 3.42 -18.05
C PHE A 295 10.00 3.64 -16.57
N VAL A 296 11.00 3.88 -15.71
CA VAL A 296 10.80 4.21 -14.29
C VAL A 296 9.94 5.48 -14.15
N GLU A 297 10.28 6.55 -14.87
CA GLU A 297 9.54 7.82 -14.84
C GLU A 297 8.07 7.64 -15.26
N TYR A 298 7.81 6.81 -16.26
CA TYR A 298 6.46 6.49 -16.69
C TYR A 298 5.68 5.74 -15.61
N VAL A 299 6.21 4.63 -15.09
CA VAL A 299 5.45 3.73 -14.21
C VAL A 299 5.16 4.33 -12.84
N VAL A 300 6.07 5.15 -12.27
CA VAL A 300 5.88 5.74 -10.93
C VAL A 300 4.82 6.83 -10.89
N ASN A 301 4.37 7.30 -12.07
CA ASN A 301 3.37 8.35 -12.25
C ASN A 301 2.00 7.83 -12.70
N LEU A 302 1.84 6.52 -12.91
CA LEU A 302 0.56 5.91 -13.26
C LEU A 302 -0.45 6.06 -12.12
N LYS A 303 -1.69 6.42 -12.46
CA LYS A 303 -2.81 6.42 -11.51
C LYS A 303 -3.31 5.01 -11.24
N PHE A 304 -4.09 4.85 -10.16
CA PHE A 304 -4.61 3.57 -9.70
C PHE A 304 -5.42 2.83 -10.76
N ASP A 305 -6.31 3.56 -11.44
CA ASP A 305 -7.27 3.04 -12.41
C ASP A 305 -6.81 3.21 -13.87
N GLU A 306 -5.67 3.88 -14.09
CA GLU A 306 -5.11 4.14 -15.41
C GLU A 306 -4.72 2.83 -16.13
N GLU A 307 -5.04 2.77 -17.43
CA GLU A 307 -4.61 1.68 -18.30
C GLU A 307 -3.19 1.96 -18.81
N PRO A 308 -2.19 1.12 -18.48
CA PRO A 308 -0.83 1.35 -18.96
C PRO A 308 -0.74 1.19 -20.48
N ASN A 309 -0.08 2.12 -21.16
CA ASN A 309 0.35 1.96 -22.54
C ASN A 309 1.55 0.99 -22.63
N TYR A 310 1.28 -0.31 -22.58
CA TYR A 310 2.29 -1.37 -22.65
C TYR A 310 3.14 -1.29 -23.93
N ALA A 311 2.54 -0.90 -25.05
CA ALA A 311 3.25 -0.76 -26.33
C ALA A 311 4.34 0.32 -26.26
N LYS A 312 4.02 1.48 -25.67
CA LYS A 312 5.00 2.55 -25.39
C LYS A 312 6.09 2.08 -24.43
N CYS A 313 5.74 1.33 -23.39
CA CYS A 313 6.76 0.79 -22.46
C CYS A 313 7.73 -0.16 -23.17
N ILE A 314 7.22 -1.02 -24.07
CA ILE A 314 8.02 -1.95 -24.85
C ILE A 314 8.92 -1.19 -25.83
N SER A 315 8.41 -0.16 -26.51
CA SER A 315 9.16 0.57 -27.55
C SER A 315 10.35 1.34 -26.99
N LEU A 316 10.36 1.67 -25.69
CA LEU A 316 11.51 2.28 -25.03
C LEU A 316 12.80 1.46 -25.19
N PHE A 317 12.69 0.13 -25.32
CA PHE A 317 13.83 -0.78 -25.34
C PHE A 317 14.26 -1.20 -26.75
N ASP A 318 13.53 -0.81 -27.80
CA ASP A 318 13.80 -1.24 -29.18
C ASP A 318 15.19 -0.82 -29.67
N GLY A 319 15.66 0.37 -29.30
CA GLY A 319 16.98 0.87 -29.68
C GLY A 319 18.16 0.15 -29.00
N ILE A 320 17.89 -0.71 -28.01
CA ILE A 320 18.93 -1.47 -27.27
C ILE A 320 19.07 -2.88 -27.81
N VAL A 321 17.98 -3.48 -28.29
CA VAL A 321 17.94 -4.89 -28.65
C VAL A 321 18.45 -5.10 -30.08
N GLY A 322 19.28 -6.12 -30.29
CA GLY A 322 19.82 -6.44 -31.62
C GLY A 322 18.73 -6.65 -32.69
N PRO A 323 18.99 -6.26 -33.96
CA PRO A 323 17.99 -6.32 -35.02
C PRO A 323 17.59 -7.75 -35.42
N HIS A 324 18.46 -8.74 -35.17
CA HIS A 324 18.23 -10.15 -35.50
C HIS A 324 17.63 -10.90 -34.30
N PRO A 325 16.37 -11.39 -34.36
CA PRO A 325 15.74 -12.08 -33.24
C PRO A 325 16.49 -13.35 -32.78
N ASP A 326 17.08 -14.09 -33.71
CA ASP A 326 17.75 -15.37 -33.41
C ASP A 326 19.01 -15.22 -32.55
N THR A 327 19.69 -14.07 -32.67
CA THR A 327 20.91 -13.76 -31.90
C THR A 327 20.61 -13.17 -30.53
N ARG A 328 19.35 -12.80 -30.24
CA ARG A 328 18.99 -12.22 -28.95
C ARG A 328 19.20 -13.25 -27.83
N PRO A 329 19.58 -12.80 -26.63
CA PRO A 329 19.76 -13.70 -25.49
C PRO A 329 18.42 -14.23 -24.97
N ILE A 330 17.32 -13.50 -25.19
CA ILE A 330 15.95 -13.89 -24.82
C ILE A 330 15.01 -13.66 -26.01
N ASN A 331 14.07 -14.57 -26.21
CA ASN A 331 13.02 -14.45 -27.22
C ASN A 331 12.05 -13.32 -26.82
N THR A 332 11.74 -12.45 -27.79
CA THR A 332 10.87 -11.27 -27.62
C THR A 332 9.67 -11.27 -28.59
N ASP A 333 9.40 -12.40 -29.24
CA ASP A 333 8.32 -12.57 -30.23
C ASP A 333 6.93 -12.37 -29.62
N GLY A 334 6.81 -12.62 -28.30
CA GLY A 334 5.59 -12.38 -27.53
C GLY A 334 5.11 -10.93 -27.64
N ALA A 335 6.05 -9.98 -27.68
CA ALA A 335 5.78 -8.56 -27.84
C ALA A 335 5.56 -8.16 -29.32
N GLN A 336 6.16 -8.86 -30.28
CA GLN A 336 6.13 -8.46 -31.70
C GLN A 336 4.83 -8.83 -32.42
N LYS A 337 4.15 -9.93 -32.05
CA LYS A 337 2.91 -10.41 -32.71
C LYS A 337 1.71 -9.43 -32.68
N LYS A 338 1.80 -8.31 -31.95
CA LYS A 338 0.76 -7.25 -31.91
C LYS A 338 1.20 -5.89 -32.49
N ARG A 339 2.47 -5.72 -32.90
CA ARG A 339 2.99 -4.44 -33.44
C ARG A 339 2.32 -4.01 -34.75
N GLY A 340 1.75 -4.94 -35.52
CA GLY A 340 1.15 -4.66 -36.83
C GLY A 340 -0.15 -3.86 -36.84
N ARG A 341 -0.60 -3.25 -35.73
CA ARG A 341 -1.86 -2.48 -35.68
C ARG A 341 -1.80 -1.07 -35.08
N LEU A 342 -0.67 -0.61 -34.55
CA LEU A 342 -0.59 0.70 -33.90
C LEU A 342 0.80 1.33 -34.15
N ILE A 343 1.01 1.83 -35.36
CA ILE A 343 2.05 2.82 -35.64
C ILE A 343 1.34 3.97 -36.35
N ALA A 344 0.86 4.93 -35.57
CA ALA A 344 0.62 6.33 -35.95
C ALA A 344 -0.18 6.97 -34.81
N GLU A 345 0.51 7.59 -33.87
CA GLU A 345 0.07 8.76 -33.11
C GLU A 345 1.26 9.15 -32.22
N GLU A 346 2.19 9.89 -32.81
CA GLU A 346 3.18 10.65 -32.05
C GLU A 346 2.45 11.81 -31.38
N ASP A 347 1.95 11.56 -30.17
CA ASP A 347 1.40 12.63 -29.35
C ASP A 347 2.57 13.29 -28.60
N ASP A 348 3.03 14.42 -29.13
CA ASP A 348 4.08 15.28 -28.59
C ASP A 348 3.54 16.07 -27.39
N GLU A 349 2.95 15.38 -26.40
CA GLU A 349 2.69 15.98 -25.10
C GLU A 349 3.98 16.00 -24.28
N GLN A 350 4.63 17.17 -24.26
CA GLN A 350 5.67 17.49 -23.29
C GLN A 350 5.20 17.05 -21.89
N PRO A 351 6.04 16.34 -21.09
CA PRO A 351 5.64 15.90 -19.78
C PRO A 351 5.34 17.12 -18.90
N LYS A 352 4.05 17.40 -18.69
CA LYS A 352 3.60 18.35 -17.68
C LYS A 352 4.16 17.87 -16.36
N LYS A 353 5.08 18.64 -15.77
CA LYS A 353 5.78 18.31 -14.51
C LYS A 353 4.79 17.76 -13.48
N LYS A 354 4.78 16.44 -13.30
CA LYS A 354 4.30 15.77 -12.10
C LYS A 354 5.34 14.75 -11.72
N ILE A 355 6.50 15.24 -11.31
CA ILE A 355 7.46 14.41 -10.62
C ILE A 355 6.88 14.19 -9.23
N ARG A 356 6.56 12.95 -8.88
CA ARG A 356 6.20 12.50 -7.51
C ARG A 356 7.19 12.94 -6.42
N MET A 357 8.34 13.47 -6.81
CA MET A 357 9.47 13.89 -5.99
C MET A 357 9.57 15.42 -5.90
N GLY A 358 8.73 16.03 -5.06
CA GLY A 358 9.06 17.34 -4.49
C GLY A 358 10.09 17.16 -3.36
N MET A 359 11.00 18.12 -3.19
CA MET A 359 11.82 18.19 -1.98
C MET A 359 10.90 18.18 -0.74
N PRO A 360 11.23 17.42 0.32
CA PRO A 360 10.38 17.35 1.51
C PRO A 360 10.14 18.74 2.09
N ALA A 361 8.91 19.23 2.02
CA ALA A 361 8.50 20.47 2.65
C ALA A 361 7.57 20.16 3.83
N THR A 362 7.73 20.90 4.92
CA THR A 362 6.70 20.97 5.95
C THR A 362 5.77 22.13 5.61
N GLN A 363 4.46 21.87 5.61
CA GLN A 363 3.45 22.82 5.20
C GLN A 363 2.25 22.73 6.14
N TRP A 364 1.50 23.81 6.22
CA TRP A 364 0.15 23.82 6.73
C TRP A 364 -0.76 23.10 5.74
N ILE A 365 -1.53 22.15 6.26
CA ILE A 365 -2.60 21.45 5.53
C ILE A 365 -3.91 21.90 6.17
N SER A 366 -4.67 22.69 5.43
CA SER A 366 -5.94 23.26 5.89
C SER A 366 -7.10 22.62 5.15
N VAL A 367 -8.12 22.18 5.90
CA VAL A 367 -9.35 21.61 5.37
C VAL A 367 -10.47 22.60 5.60
N TYR A 368 -11.16 22.98 4.54
CA TYR A 368 -12.30 23.87 4.56
C TYR A 368 -13.57 23.09 4.23
N SER A 369 -14.62 23.26 5.02
CA SER A 369 -15.92 22.65 4.75
C SER A 369 -16.99 23.73 4.67
N ALA A 370 -17.96 23.52 3.77
CA ALA A 370 -19.14 24.37 3.71
C ALA A 370 -19.97 24.21 4.98
N ARG A 371 -20.41 25.34 5.54
CA ARG A 371 -21.29 25.37 6.71
C ARG A 371 -22.30 26.50 6.56
N ARG A 372 -23.36 26.45 7.37
CA ARG A 372 -24.24 27.60 7.54
C ARG A 372 -23.41 28.80 8.00
N PRO A 373 -23.74 30.03 7.57
CA PRO A 373 -23.01 31.23 7.98
C PRO A 373 -22.84 31.27 9.50
N MET A 374 -21.59 31.32 9.95
CA MET A 374 -21.23 31.35 11.36
C MET A 374 -20.01 32.28 11.59
N LYS A 375 -19.87 32.77 12.82
CA LYS A 375 -18.66 33.48 13.26
C LYS A 375 -17.56 32.45 13.50
N GLN A 376 -16.40 32.63 12.87
CA GLN A 376 -15.18 31.86 13.08
C GLN A 376 -14.04 32.84 13.35
N ARG A 377 -13.14 32.48 14.27
CA ARG A 377 -11.92 33.23 14.60
C ARG A 377 -10.74 32.28 14.57
N TYR A 378 -9.60 32.78 14.13
CA TYR A 378 -8.35 32.05 14.21
C TYR A 378 -7.27 32.88 14.90
N HIS A 379 -6.37 32.19 15.60
CA HIS A 379 -5.12 32.73 16.12
C HIS A 379 -4.00 31.78 15.71
N TYR A 380 -2.82 32.30 15.37
CA TYR A 380 -1.65 31.50 14.99
C TYR A 380 -0.40 32.19 15.51
N ASN A 381 0.71 31.46 15.58
CA ASN A 381 1.95 31.92 16.22
C ASN A 381 1.73 32.31 17.71
N VAL A 382 0.85 31.58 18.39
CA VAL A 382 0.52 31.83 19.80
C VAL A 382 1.49 31.06 20.69
N ALA A 383 2.12 31.76 21.63
CA ALA A 383 2.96 31.17 22.65
C ALA A 383 2.12 30.80 23.89
N ASP A 384 2.64 29.93 24.75
CA ASP A 384 1.94 29.38 25.92
C ASP A 384 1.36 30.48 26.84
N ASP A 385 2.14 31.53 27.09
CA ASP A 385 1.79 32.66 27.96
C ASP A 385 0.63 33.53 27.44
N ARG A 386 0.40 33.52 26.12
CA ARG A 386 -0.68 34.27 25.46
C ARG A 386 -1.93 33.44 25.20
N LEU A 387 -1.86 32.11 25.38
CA LEU A 387 -2.97 31.22 25.07
C LEU A 387 -4.24 31.59 25.84
N VAL A 388 -4.10 31.82 27.15
CA VAL A 388 -5.20 32.14 28.06
C VAL A 388 -6.00 33.36 27.58
N GLN A 389 -5.31 34.42 27.17
CA GLN A 389 -5.94 35.67 26.72
C GLN A 389 -6.81 35.46 25.48
N HIS A 390 -6.32 34.68 24.52
CA HIS A 390 -7.07 34.37 23.30
C HIS A 390 -8.30 33.50 23.57
N ILE A 391 -8.17 32.51 24.46
CA ILE A 391 -9.26 31.60 24.83
C ILE A 391 -10.37 32.36 25.56
N LEU A 392 -10.03 33.16 26.58
CA LEU A 392 -11.01 33.94 27.34
C LEU A 392 -11.80 34.89 26.45
N LYS A 393 -11.10 35.64 25.58
CA LYS A 393 -11.75 36.54 24.63
C LYS A 393 -12.65 35.81 23.64
N GLY A 394 -12.27 34.61 23.19
CA GLY A 394 -13.12 33.80 22.33
C GLY A 394 -14.38 33.32 23.05
N ASN A 395 -14.26 32.88 24.31
CA ASN A 395 -15.38 32.44 25.13
C ASN A 395 -16.38 33.58 25.41
N GLU A 396 -15.89 34.80 25.71
CA GLU A 396 -16.73 36.00 25.85
C GLU A 396 -17.53 36.31 24.57
N ASP A 397 -16.96 35.99 23.42
CA ASP A 397 -17.56 36.16 22.10
C ASP A 397 -18.47 34.98 21.67
N GLY A 398 -18.67 33.98 22.54
CA GLY A 398 -19.43 32.76 22.25
C GLY A 398 -18.76 31.82 21.25
N LEU A 399 -17.42 31.87 21.15
CA LEU A 399 -16.62 31.04 20.27
C LEU A 399 -15.86 29.99 21.06
N PHE A 400 -15.99 28.72 20.64
CA PHE A 400 -15.28 27.60 21.26
C PHE A 400 -14.23 27.04 20.31
N ILE A 401 -13.11 26.57 20.85
CA ILE A 401 -12.05 25.93 20.05
C ILE A 401 -12.61 24.67 19.37
N SER A 402 -12.52 24.63 18.04
CA SER A 402 -12.95 23.50 17.23
C SER A 402 -11.80 22.70 16.63
N SER A 403 -10.64 23.33 16.43
CA SER A 403 -9.43 22.68 15.92
C SER A 403 -8.19 23.38 16.43
N VAL A 404 -7.14 22.62 16.71
CA VAL A 404 -5.82 23.15 17.10
C VAL A 404 -4.71 22.43 16.36
N SER A 405 -3.61 23.14 16.16
CA SER A 405 -2.38 22.57 15.63
C SER A 405 -1.16 23.32 16.17
N SER A 406 0.03 22.80 15.90
CA SER A 406 1.29 23.43 16.29
C SER A 406 2.26 23.42 15.14
N SER A 407 3.02 24.50 14.99
CA SER A 407 4.19 24.55 14.12
C SER A 407 5.39 24.95 14.97
N ALA A 408 6.40 24.09 14.98
CA ALA A 408 7.48 24.12 15.96
C ALA A 408 6.94 24.04 17.41
N ASN A 409 6.88 25.18 18.12
CA ASN A 409 6.38 25.28 19.49
C ASN A 409 5.35 26.41 19.63
N LEU A 410 4.67 26.77 18.52
CA LEU A 410 3.66 27.82 18.51
C LEU A 410 2.31 27.25 18.08
N TRP A 411 1.26 27.64 18.79
CA TRP A 411 -0.09 27.14 18.59
C TRP A 411 -0.82 27.91 17.49
N ALA A 412 -1.65 27.18 16.77
CA ALA A 412 -2.73 27.69 15.96
C ALA A 412 -4.06 27.22 16.53
N LEU A 413 -4.97 28.15 16.78
CA LEU A 413 -6.30 27.94 17.35
C LEU A 413 -7.36 28.34 16.33
N ILE A 414 -8.32 27.46 16.09
CA ILE A 414 -9.54 27.75 15.33
C ILE A 414 -10.72 27.70 16.30
N MET A 415 -11.53 28.75 16.33
CA MET A 415 -12.66 28.91 17.24
C MET A 415 -13.95 29.23 16.47
N ASP A 416 -15.01 28.47 16.73
CA ASP A 416 -16.27 28.53 15.99
C ASP A 416 -17.45 28.82 16.92
N ALA A 417 -18.44 29.57 16.41
CA ALA A 417 -19.75 29.70 17.05
C ALA A 417 -20.65 28.46 16.83
N GLY A 418 -20.35 27.65 15.81
CA GLY A 418 -21.18 26.53 15.36
C GLY A 418 -20.81 25.16 15.92
N THR A 419 -20.05 25.08 17.01
CA THR A 419 -19.60 23.79 17.58
C THR A 419 -20.72 23.02 18.29
N GLY A 420 -21.69 23.73 18.86
CA GLY A 420 -22.69 23.16 19.76
C GLY A 420 -22.16 22.87 21.18
N PHE A 421 -20.91 23.23 21.48
CA PHE A 421 -20.34 23.05 22.81
C PHE A 421 -20.95 24.04 23.82
N THR A 422 -21.07 23.61 25.07
CA THR A 422 -21.65 24.42 26.15
C THR A 422 -20.60 24.89 27.17
N ALA A 423 -19.46 24.20 27.25
CA ALA A 423 -18.33 24.56 28.10
C ALA A 423 -17.04 23.92 27.56
N GLN A 424 -15.90 24.54 27.83
CA GLN A 424 -14.57 24.02 27.48
C GLN A 424 -13.59 24.17 28.63
N VAL A 425 -12.74 23.16 28.78
CA VAL A 425 -11.54 23.17 29.63
C VAL A 425 -10.34 22.81 28.76
N TYR A 426 -9.17 23.28 29.15
CA TYR A 426 -7.93 22.98 28.43
C TYR A 426 -6.76 22.83 29.39
N GLU A 427 -5.73 22.14 28.93
CA GLU A 427 -4.46 22.02 29.63
C GLU A 427 -3.29 22.09 28.65
N ILE A 428 -2.26 22.85 29.04
CA ILE A 428 -0.94 22.80 28.43
C ILE A 428 -0.07 21.94 29.34
N SER A 429 0.43 20.82 28.82
CA SER A 429 1.30 19.92 29.56
C SER A 429 2.64 19.75 28.86
N GLN A 430 3.72 19.61 29.63
CA GLN A 430 5.04 19.24 29.10
C GLN A 430 5.09 17.77 28.64
N HIS A 431 4.10 16.97 29.04
CA HIS A 431 3.95 15.59 28.62
C HIS A 431 2.94 15.52 27.47
N PHE A 432 3.22 14.68 26.48
CA PHE A 432 2.30 14.44 25.37
C PHE A 432 1.09 13.65 25.88
N LEU A 433 -0.03 14.38 26.08
CA LEU A 433 -1.27 13.97 26.74
C LEU A 433 -1.09 13.63 28.23
N HIS A 434 -1.47 14.57 29.09
CA HIS A 434 -1.45 14.40 30.54
C HIS A 434 -2.59 13.49 31.00
N LYS A 435 -2.25 12.28 31.42
CA LYS A 435 -3.21 11.22 31.69
C LYS A 435 -4.14 11.55 32.87
N GLU A 436 -3.59 11.94 34.03
CA GLU A 436 -4.39 12.18 35.24
C GLU A 436 -5.45 13.26 34.99
N TRP A 437 -5.05 14.36 34.35
CA TRP A 437 -5.97 15.46 34.04
C TRP A 437 -7.09 15.03 33.08
N ILE A 438 -6.77 14.27 32.01
CA ILE A 438 -7.79 13.77 31.07
C ILE A 438 -8.80 12.87 31.78
N LEU A 439 -8.35 11.96 32.66
CA LEU A 439 -9.23 11.07 33.41
C LEU A 439 -10.17 11.86 34.33
N GLU A 440 -9.64 12.86 35.05
CA GLU A 440 -10.44 13.74 35.90
C GLU A 440 -11.51 14.50 35.09
N GLN A 441 -11.15 14.98 33.90
CA GLN A 441 -12.10 15.70 33.04
C GLN A 441 -13.17 14.79 32.43
N TRP A 442 -12.85 13.53 32.11
CA TRP A 442 -13.85 12.54 31.70
C TRP A 442 -14.88 12.28 32.82
N GLU A 443 -14.46 12.18 34.09
CA GLU A 443 -15.39 12.03 35.24
C GLU A 443 -16.35 13.23 35.37
N ARG A 444 -15.91 14.41 34.90
CA ARG A 444 -16.71 15.63 34.85
C ARG A 444 -17.53 15.79 33.56
N ASN A 445 -17.62 14.74 32.73
CA ASN A 445 -18.30 14.70 31.43
C ASN A 445 -17.76 15.67 30.37
N TYR A 446 -16.48 16.05 30.47
CA TYR A 446 -15.78 16.70 29.37
C TYR A 446 -15.16 15.63 28.48
N TYR A 447 -15.22 15.79 27.16
CA TYR A 447 -14.60 14.87 26.21
C TYR A 447 -13.57 15.60 25.36
N ILE A 448 -12.47 14.95 24.99
CA ILE A 448 -11.46 15.54 24.11
C ILE A 448 -12.10 15.86 22.76
N THR A 449 -12.03 17.12 22.36
CA THR A 449 -12.59 17.63 21.10
C THR A 449 -11.55 18.21 20.16
N ALA A 450 -10.41 18.65 20.69
CA ALA A 450 -9.27 19.09 19.90
C ALA A 450 -7.99 18.86 20.69
N LEU A 451 -6.90 18.47 20.01
CA LEU A 451 -5.59 18.35 20.62
C LEU A 451 -4.48 18.66 19.61
N ALA A 452 -3.37 19.17 20.10
CA ALA A 452 -2.15 19.36 19.31
C ALA A 452 -0.93 19.06 20.19
N GLY A 453 0.13 18.56 19.56
CA GLY A 453 1.44 18.43 20.19
C GLY A 453 2.45 19.37 19.56
N ALA A 454 3.39 19.86 20.35
CA ALA A 454 4.53 20.64 19.89
C ALA A 454 5.74 19.74 19.65
N ASN A 455 6.75 20.27 18.97
CA ASN A 455 8.01 19.56 18.73
C ASN A 455 8.83 19.33 20.00
N SER A 456 8.62 20.15 21.04
CA SER A 456 9.18 19.96 22.38
C SER A 456 8.64 18.74 23.12
N GLY A 457 7.56 18.12 22.63
CA GLY A 457 6.84 17.05 23.31
C GLY A 457 5.69 17.55 24.19
N SER A 458 5.53 18.88 24.34
CA SER A 458 4.37 19.45 25.02
C SER A 458 3.09 19.22 24.24
N SER A 459 1.95 19.28 24.92
CA SER A 459 0.63 19.16 24.31
C SER A 459 -0.35 20.20 24.83
N LEU A 460 -1.24 20.60 23.95
CA LEU A 460 -2.43 21.37 24.27
C LEU A 460 -3.64 20.46 24.03
N VAL A 461 -4.36 20.14 25.10
CA VAL A 461 -5.57 19.31 25.06
C VAL A 461 -6.78 20.17 25.40
N ILE A 462 -7.82 20.12 24.56
CA ILE A 462 -9.09 20.79 24.77
C ILE A 462 -10.17 19.74 24.95
N MET A 463 -10.91 19.83 26.05
CA MET A 463 -12.06 18.98 26.34
C MET A 463 -13.32 19.82 26.47
N SER A 464 -14.43 19.36 25.90
CA SER A 464 -15.69 20.11 25.80
C SER A 464 -16.88 19.33 26.36
N ARG A 465 -17.88 20.07 26.86
CA ARG A 465 -19.25 19.59 27.14
C ARG A 465 -20.19 20.00 26.01
N GLY A 466 -21.33 19.32 25.90
CA GLY A 466 -22.31 19.52 24.81
C GLY A 466 -21.96 18.75 23.54
N THR A 467 -21.02 17.80 23.62
CA THR A 467 -20.77 16.84 22.53
C THR A 467 -21.87 15.79 22.50
N THR A 468 -22.00 15.07 21.38
CA THR A 468 -22.84 13.87 21.32
C THR A 468 -22.11 12.62 21.82
N TYR A 469 -20.86 12.74 22.26
CA TYR A 469 -20.03 11.60 22.60
C TYR A 469 -20.53 10.92 23.88
N ALA A 470 -20.54 9.60 23.89
CA ALA A 470 -20.94 8.82 25.06
C ALA A 470 -19.72 8.22 25.80
N GLN A 471 -18.76 7.70 25.04
CA GLN A 471 -17.56 7.04 25.55
C GLN A 471 -16.37 7.43 24.67
N GLN A 472 -15.19 7.57 25.27
CA GLN A 472 -13.97 7.94 24.54
C GLN A 472 -12.81 7.03 24.94
N SER A 473 -11.93 6.80 23.98
CA SER A 473 -10.66 6.10 24.17
C SER A 473 -9.58 6.82 23.36
N TYR A 474 -8.35 6.82 23.85
CA TYR A 474 -7.22 7.34 23.10
C TYR A 474 -6.02 6.42 23.18
N LYS A 475 -5.15 6.55 22.19
CA LYS A 475 -3.88 5.82 22.12
C LYS A 475 -2.74 6.73 21.69
N VAL A 476 -1.62 6.63 22.40
CA VAL A 476 -0.35 7.25 22.00
C VAL A 476 0.63 6.18 21.53
N SER A 477 1.24 6.38 20.37
CA SER A 477 2.14 5.40 19.75
C SER A 477 3.23 6.05 18.90
N ASP A 478 4.39 5.41 18.80
CA ASP A 478 5.51 5.87 17.96
C ASP A 478 5.29 5.60 16.46
N ALA A 479 4.25 4.85 16.12
CA ALA A 479 3.80 4.59 14.76
C ALA A 479 2.28 4.81 14.65
N PHE A 480 1.79 5.07 13.44
CA PHE A 480 0.36 5.27 13.22
C PHE A 480 -0.44 4.02 13.65
N PRO A 481 -1.35 4.10 14.65
CA PRO A 481 -1.89 2.91 15.33
C PRO A 481 -3.07 2.27 14.59
N PHE A 482 -2.95 2.01 13.28
CA PHE A 482 -4.08 1.53 12.45
C PHE A 482 -4.71 0.22 12.94
N LYS A 483 -3.93 -0.75 13.43
CA LYS A 483 -4.47 -2.00 13.99
C LYS A 483 -5.43 -1.76 15.15
N TRP A 484 -5.10 -0.78 16.00
CA TRP A 484 -5.95 -0.40 17.13
C TRP A 484 -7.19 0.35 16.65
N ILE A 485 -7.04 1.28 15.69
CA ILE A 485 -8.17 1.98 15.07
C ILE A 485 -9.16 0.99 14.46
N ASN A 486 -8.67 0.01 13.69
CA ASN A 486 -9.49 -1.02 13.05
C ASN A 486 -10.22 -1.92 14.08
N LYS A 487 -9.58 -2.23 15.22
CA LYS A 487 -10.25 -2.92 16.33
C LYS A 487 -11.38 -2.06 16.90
N LYS A 488 -11.10 -0.77 17.16
CA LYS A 488 -12.05 0.18 17.76
C LYS A 488 -13.23 0.51 16.84
N TRP A 489 -13.04 0.56 15.52
CA TRP A 489 -14.15 0.68 14.55
C TRP A 489 -15.17 -0.46 14.71
N LYS A 490 -14.70 -1.71 14.91
CA LYS A 490 -15.59 -2.87 15.14
C LYS A 490 -16.33 -2.79 16.47
N GLU A 491 -15.80 -2.04 17.44
CA GLU A 491 -16.44 -1.77 18.74
C GLU A 491 -17.38 -0.54 18.69
N GLY A 492 -17.57 0.08 17.51
CA GLY A 492 -18.46 1.23 17.31
C GLY A 492 -17.86 2.58 17.72
N PHE A 493 -16.55 2.65 17.95
CA PHE A 493 -15.82 3.90 18.13
C PHE A 493 -15.40 4.45 16.77
N TYR A 494 -15.36 5.77 16.64
CA TYR A 494 -14.88 6.46 15.43
C TYR A 494 -13.82 7.48 15.81
N VAL A 495 -12.80 7.68 14.97
CA VAL A 495 -11.77 8.70 15.20
C VAL A 495 -12.41 10.08 15.14
N THR A 496 -12.21 10.87 16.20
CA THR A 496 -12.79 12.21 16.35
C THR A 496 -11.73 13.29 16.43
N SER A 497 -10.51 12.96 16.84
CA SER A 497 -9.38 13.89 16.81
C SER A 497 -8.06 13.13 16.71
N MET A 498 -7.05 13.77 16.12
CA MET A 498 -5.69 13.25 16.02
C MET A 498 -4.69 14.38 16.24
N ALA A 499 -3.53 14.04 16.79
CA ALA A 499 -2.39 14.95 16.87
C ALA A 499 -1.07 14.18 16.80
N THR A 500 0.00 14.94 16.67
CA THR A 500 1.37 14.44 16.72
C THR A 500 2.22 15.32 17.64
N ALA A 501 3.25 14.73 18.24
CA ALA A 501 4.33 15.43 18.92
C ALA A 501 5.64 14.75 18.52
N GLY A 502 6.46 15.44 17.72
CA GLY A 502 7.61 14.82 17.06
C GLY A 502 7.18 13.65 16.14
N SER A 503 7.62 12.44 16.47
CA SER A 503 7.24 11.20 15.74
C SER A 503 6.05 10.47 16.35
N ARG A 504 5.60 10.86 17.55
CA ARG A 504 4.52 10.18 18.28
C ARG A 504 3.17 10.62 17.72
N TRP A 505 2.27 9.68 17.58
CA TRP A 505 0.87 9.86 17.20
C TRP A 505 -0.02 9.77 18.43
N ALA A 506 -1.01 10.64 18.52
CA ALA A 506 -2.15 10.52 19.42
C ALA A 506 -3.42 10.42 18.58
N VAL A 507 -4.20 9.36 18.81
CA VAL A 507 -5.50 9.15 18.15
C VAL A 507 -6.56 9.02 19.21
N VAL A 508 -7.61 9.84 19.08
CA VAL A 508 -8.77 9.84 19.97
C VAL A 508 -9.98 9.31 19.20
N MET A 509 -10.68 8.36 19.78
CA MET A 509 -11.88 7.76 19.21
C MET A 509 -13.05 7.86 20.18
N SER A 510 -14.22 8.19 19.65
CA SER A 510 -15.45 8.38 20.44
C SER A 510 -16.60 7.52 19.91
N ARG A 511 -17.43 7.02 20.82
CA ARG A 511 -18.76 6.46 20.50
C ARG A 511 -19.78 7.59 20.34
N ASN A 512 -20.79 7.35 19.50
CA ASN A 512 -21.84 8.31 19.15
C ASN A 512 -21.29 9.61 18.51
N ALA A 513 -20.22 9.47 17.71
CA ALA A 513 -19.60 10.57 16.97
C ALA A 513 -20.39 11.05 15.74
N GLY A 514 -21.52 10.41 15.42
CA GLY A 514 -22.37 10.81 14.29
C GLY A 514 -21.92 10.28 12.92
N PHE A 515 -20.96 9.35 12.86
CA PHE A 515 -20.49 8.73 11.62
C PHE A 515 -21.09 7.34 11.40
N SER A 516 -21.35 6.98 10.14
CA SER A 516 -21.75 5.63 9.74
C SER A 516 -20.53 4.80 9.37
N ASP A 517 -19.54 5.42 8.72
CA ASP A 517 -18.35 4.74 8.24
C ASP A 517 -17.12 5.66 8.25
N GLN A 518 -15.92 5.07 8.32
CA GLN A 518 -14.64 5.76 8.36
C GLN A 518 -13.53 5.00 7.66
N VAL A 519 -12.65 5.75 7.00
CA VAL A 519 -11.45 5.24 6.32
C VAL A 519 -10.25 6.13 6.63
N VAL A 520 -9.05 5.62 6.34
CA VAL A 520 -7.80 6.35 6.50
C VAL A 520 -7.09 6.52 5.16
N GLU A 521 -6.50 7.69 4.95
CA GLU A 521 -5.41 7.88 3.98
C GLU A 521 -4.12 8.21 4.74
N LEU A 522 -3.11 7.35 4.63
CA LEU A 522 -1.78 7.52 5.24
C LEU A 522 -0.73 7.50 4.15
N ASP A 523 0.07 8.56 4.04
CA ASP A 523 1.11 8.66 3.01
C ASP A 523 2.32 9.46 3.54
N PHE A 524 3.47 9.31 2.89
CA PHE A 524 4.65 10.15 3.12
C PHE A 524 4.50 11.56 2.50
N LEU A 525 3.51 11.72 1.62
CA LEU A 525 3.11 12.98 0.98
C LEU A 525 1.62 13.25 1.20
N TYR A 526 1.09 14.32 0.60
CA TYR A 526 -0.35 14.56 0.60
C TYR A 526 -1.05 13.56 -0.36
N PRO A 527 -1.98 12.71 0.13
CA PRO A 527 -2.57 11.61 -0.66
C PRO A 527 -3.74 12.09 -1.55
N SER A 528 -3.45 12.93 -2.55
CA SER A 528 -4.49 13.55 -3.39
C SER A 528 -5.36 12.55 -4.14
N GLU A 529 -4.77 11.48 -4.70
CA GLU A 529 -5.51 10.45 -5.43
C GLU A 529 -6.52 9.75 -4.51
N GLY A 530 -6.08 9.31 -3.32
CA GLY A 530 -6.93 8.66 -2.34
C GLY A 530 -8.04 9.57 -1.85
N ILE A 531 -7.73 10.83 -1.48
CA ILE A 531 -8.73 11.79 -1.02
C ILE A 531 -9.84 12.02 -2.07
N HIS A 532 -9.49 12.21 -3.35
CA HIS A 532 -10.49 12.41 -4.40
C HIS A 532 -11.36 11.16 -4.62
N GLN A 533 -10.75 9.97 -4.68
CA GLN A 533 -11.49 8.70 -4.78
C GLN A 533 -12.48 8.52 -3.62
N ARG A 534 -12.11 8.94 -2.41
CA ARG A 534 -12.99 8.88 -1.23
C ARG A 534 -14.09 9.97 -1.28
N TRP A 535 -13.79 11.17 -1.77
CA TRP A 535 -14.78 12.23 -1.94
C TRP A 535 -15.90 11.84 -2.91
N ASP A 536 -15.54 11.19 -4.02
CA ASP A 536 -16.49 10.67 -5.01
C ASP A 536 -17.42 9.60 -4.42
N ASN A 537 -16.96 8.91 -3.37
CA ASN A 537 -17.73 7.91 -2.62
C ASN A 537 -18.41 8.47 -1.35
N GLY A 538 -18.53 9.79 -1.22
CA GLY A 538 -19.29 10.44 -0.15
C GLY A 538 -18.56 10.58 1.19
N TYR A 539 -17.29 10.16 1.30
CA TYR A 539 -16.48 10.42 2.49
C TYR A 539 -16.03 11.88 2.51
N ARG A 540 -15.80 12.43 3.71
CA ARG A 540 -15.19 13.77 3.89
C ARG A 540 -14.14 13.72 4.98
N ILE A 541 -13.07 14.50 4.83
CA ILE A 541 -12.00 14.61 5.82
C ILE A 541 -12.58 15.18 7.12
N THR A 542 -12.38 14.48 8.23
CA THR A 542 -12.88 14.85 9.56
C THR A 542 -11.78 14.96 10.62
N ALA A 543 -10.61 14.36 10.41
CA ALA A 543 -9.46 14.56 11.27
C ALA A 543 -8.17 14.46 10.45
N THR A 544 -7.18 15.28 10.79
CA THR A 544 -5.89 15.34 10.12
C THR A 544 -4.77 15.46 11.13
N ALA A 545 -3.68 14.72 10.95
CA ALA A 545 -2.47 14.84 11.74
C ALA A 545 -1.27 14.48 10.87
N ALA A 546 -0.11 15.08 11.15
CA ALA A 546 1.08 14.83 10.36
C ALA A 546 2.33 14.84 11.24
N THR A 547 3.25 13.92 10.98
CA THR A 547 4.62 13.97 11.48
C THR A 547 5.52 14.61 10.42
N LEU A 548 6.82 14.64 10.69
CA LEU A 548 7.83 14.99 9.69
C LEU A 548 7.98 13.94 8.58
N ASP A 549 7.38 12.76 8.74
CA ASP A 549 7.52 11.65 7.81
C ASP A 549 6.23 11.29 7.09
N GLN A 550 5.08 11.37 7.74
CA GLN A 550 3.79 10.96 7.19
C GLN A 550 2.68 11.94 7.53
N ALA A 551 1.70 12.05 6.64
CA ALA A 551 0.43 12.70 6.89
C ALA A 551 -0.70 11.65 6.92
N ALA A 552 -1.58 11.76 7.90
CA ALA A 552 -2.74 10.90 8.08
C ALA A 552 -4.04 11.72 8.00
N PHE A 553 -4.99 11.23 7.23
CA PHE A 553 -6.31 11.80 7.05
C PHE A 553 -7.33 10.73 7.41
N ILE A 554 -8.24 11.05 8.32
CA ILE A 554 -9.46 10.26 8.51
C ILE A 554 -10.55 10.89 7.68
N LEU A 555 -11.21 10.08 6.87
CA LEU A 555 -12.38 10.49 6.12
C LEU A 555 -13.58 9.69 6.61
N SER A 556 -14.71 10.38 6.82
CA SER A 556 -15.92 9.81 7.42
C SER A 556 -17.13 10.06 6.54
N ILE A 557 -18.10 9.15 6.60
CA ILE A 557 -19.47 9.37 6.12
C ILE A 557 -20.34 9.74 7.32
N PRO A 558 -20.98 10.92 7.34
CA PRO A 558 -21.88 11.31 8.41
C PRO A 558 -23.21 10.54 8.32
N ARG A 559 -23.77 10.14 9.48
CA ARG A 559 -25.09 9.46 9.55
C ARG A 559 -26.24 10.35 9.06
N ARG A 560 -26.08 11.66 9.21
CA ARG A 560 -27.02 12.66 8.70
C ARG A 560 -26.33 13.37 7.54
N LYS A 561 -26.92 13.28 6.35
CA LYS A 561 -26.40 13.98 5.18
C LYS A 561 -26.40 15.49 5.46
N PRO A 562 -25.25 16.18 5.31
CA PRO A 562 -25.22 17.62 5.42
C PRO A 562 -25.99 18.25 4.26
N ASN A 563 -26.45 19.49 4.45
CA ASN A 563 -27.13 20.25 3.38
C ASN A 563 -26.17 20.61 2.24
N ASP A 564 -24.88 20.81 2.54
CA ASP A 564 -23.82 21.09 1.59
C ASP A 564 -22.62 20.22 1.94
N GLU A 565 -22.14 19.46 0.96
CA GLU A 565 -21.03 18.53 1.12
C GLU A 565 -19.71 19.08 0.57
N THR A 566 -19.66 20.36 0.18
CA THR A 566 -18.45 20.97 -0.38
C THR A 566 -17.32 20.97 0.65
N GLN A 567 -16.19 20.39 0.27
CA GLN A 567 -14.96 20.39 1.05
C GLN A 567 -13.78 20.69 0.14
N GLU A 568 -12.86 21.51 0.63
CA GLU A 568 -11.62 21.85 -0.06
C GLU A 568 -10.43 21.66 0.85
N THR A 569 -9.25 21.42 0.26
CA THR A 569 -8.00 21.40 1.01
C THR A 569 -6.99 22.35 0.40
N LEU A 570 -6.18 22.98 1.24
CA LEU A 570 -5.12 23.89 0.84
C LEU A 570 -3.81 23.52 1.53
N ARG A 571 -2.70 23.56 0.78
CA ARG A 571 -1.34 23.36 1.30
C ARG A 571 -0.55 24.67 1.16
N THR A 572 -0.01 25.19 2.25
CA THR A 572 0.77 26.43 2.26
C THR A 572 1.99 26.34 3.17
N SER A 573 3.11 26.98 2.81
CA SER A 573 4.29 27.06 3.67
C SER A 573 4.04 27.92 4.92
N ALA A 574 3.31 29.03 4.76
CA ALA A 574 2.86 29.89 5.85
C ALA A 574 1.41 29.59 6.26
N PHE A 575 1.00 30.04 7.44
CA PHE A 575 -0.39 29.94 7.87
C PHE A 575 -1.31 30.69 6.87
N PRO A 576 -2.42 30.09 6.39
CA PRO A 576 -3.16 30.59 5.23
C PRO A 576 -4.14 31.74 5.55
N SER A 577 -3.69 32.79 6.24
CA SER A 577 -4.56 33.87 6.75
C SER A 577 -5.40 34.58 5.67
N GLN A 578 -4.81 34.88 4.51
CA GLN A 578 -5.52 35.50 3.39
C GLN A 578 -6.60 34.57 2.83
N HIS A 579 -6.25 33.31 2.56
CA HIS A 579 -7.17 32.32 2.03
C HIS A 579 -8.33 32.06 2.99
N VAL A 580 -8.10 32.03 4.32
CA VAL A 580 -9.19 31.89 5.30
C VAL A 580 -10.26 32.96 5.11
N LYS A 581 -9.86 34.22 4.94
CA LYS A 581 -10.80 35.33 4.72
C LYS A 581 -11.54 35.21 3.38
N GLU A 582 -10.84 34.81 2.33
CA GLU A 582 -11.46 34.54 1.02
C GLU A 582 -12.48 33.40 1.10
N LYS A 583 -12.18 32.33 1.85
CA LYS A 583 -13.08 31.19 2.04
C LYS A 583 -14.33 31.53 2.85
N TRP A 584 -14.21 32.39 3.87
CA TRP A 584 -15.39 32.87 4.61
C TRP A 584 -16.42 33.58 3.70
N SER A 585 -15.97 34.32 2.68
CA SER A 585 -16.88 34.96 1.71
C SER A 585 -17.73 33.96 0.90
N LYS A 586 -17.31 32.70 0.87
CA LYS A 586 -17.97 31.58 0.18
C LYS A 586 -18.65 30.60 1.15
N ASN A 587 -18.81 30.97 2.43
CA ASN A 587 -19.31 30.09 3.50
C ASN A 587 -18.49 28.81 3.70
N LEU A 588 -17.20 28.85 3.35
CA LEU A 588 -16.23 27.79 3.60
C LEU A 588 -15.42 28.14 4.84
N TYR A 589 -15.47 27.27 5.84
CA TYR A 589 -14.85 27.49 7.15
C TYR A 589 -13.79 26.44 7.42
N LEU A 590 -12.74 26.81 8.15
CA LEU A 590 -11.71 25.85 8.58
C LEU A 590 -12.37 24.78 9.46
N ALA A 591 -12.27 23.53 9.03
CA ALA A 591 -12.82 22.37 9.73
C ALA A 591 -11.73 21.55 10.43
N SER A 592 -10.53 21.50 9.84
CA SER A 592 -9.36 20.84 10.42
C SER A 592 -8.10 21.51 9.89
N ILE A 593 -7.05 21.52 10.70
CA ILE A 593 -5.74 22.02 10.31
C ILE A 593 -4.64 21.18 10.95
N CYS A 594 -3.59 20.87 10.19
CA CYS A 594 -2.37 20.30 10.73
C CYS A 594 -1.14 20.91 10.07
N TYR A 595 0.02 20.77 10.72
CA TYR A 595 1.31 21.15 10.18
C TYR A 595 2.24 19.93 10.18
N GLY A 596 2.87 19.66 9.05
CA GLY A 596 3.77 18.53 8.91
C GLY A 596 4.15 18.32 7.46
N ARG A 597 4.65 17.12 7.12
CA ARG A 597 5.13 16.85 5.77
C ARG A 597 3.98 16.90 4.76
N ALA A 598 4.11 17.76 3.76
CA ALA A 598 3.26 17.79 2.58
C ALA A 598 4.15 18.15 1.38
N ALA A 599 4.21 17.29 0.35
CA ALA A 599 4.89 17.65 -0.88
C ALA A 599 3.95 18.35 -1.86
N SER A 600 4.57 19.19 -2.69
CA SER A 600 3.98 20.08 -3.69
C SER A 600 3.14 19.35 -4.71
#